data_AF-A0A926Q814-F1
#
_entry.id   AF-A0A926Q814-F1
#
_cell.length_a   1.000
_cell.length_b   1.000
_cell.length_c   1.000
_cell.angle_alpha   90.00
_cell.angle_beta   90.00
_cell.angle_gamma   90.00
#
_symmetry.space_group_name_H-M   'P 1'
#
loop_
_entity.id
_entity.type
_entity.pdbx_description
1 polymer ?
#
loop_
_entity_poly.entity_id
_entity_poly.type
_entity_poly.pdbx_seq_one_letter_code
_entity_poly.pdbx_strand_id
1 'polypeptide(L)'
;MTEGSRVPGAADPATTRVLSSARSTARELSDELLTHLPDLGDLPTQRALDAWVEQAADTLRALSETLEERLLDLGTASAPGHATATSPTTSATPADPMTQGDSR
;
A
#
# COMPACT_ATOMS: atom_id res chain seq x y z
N MET A 1 -26.95 -7.76 20.56
CA MET A 1 -26.93 -8.17 19.14
C MET A 1 -26.43 -6.95 18.37
N THR A 2 -25.24 -6.83 17.80
CA THR A 2 -24.17 -7.75 17.38
C THR A 2 -22.85 -6.99 17.52
N GLU A 3 -21.92 -7.49 18.35
CA GLU A 3 -20.54 -6.99 18.31
C GLU A 3 -19.91 -7.42 16.99
N GLY A 4 -19.71 -6.45 16.10
CA GLY A 4 -19.00 -6.63 14.85
C GLY A 4 -17.57 -7.07 15.15
N SER A 5 -17.32 -8.36 14.96
CA SER A 5 -16.00 -8.97 15.06
C SER A 5 -15.05 -8.28 14.08
N ARG A 6 -14.24 -7.34 14.59
CA ARG A 6 -13.04 -6.88 13.89
C ARG A 6 -12.10 -8.07 13.86
N VAL A 7 -11.96 -8.70 12.70
CA VAL A 7 -10.86 -9.63 12.44
C VAL A 7 -9.56 -8.82 12.60
N PRO A 8 -8.66 -9.18 13.54
CA PRO A 8 -7.38 -8.50 13.67
C PRO A 8 -6.59 -8.70 12.37
N GLY A 9 -6.36 -7.63 11.61
CA GLY A 9 -5.57 -7.65 10.37
C GLY A 9 -6.33 -7.22 9.11
N ALA A 10 -7.66 -7.21 9.11
CA ALA A 10 -8.44 -6.68 7.99
C ALA A 10 -8.56 -5.16 8.09
N ALA A 11 -8.20 -4.44 7.02
CA ALA A 11 -8.41 -3.00 6.93
C ALA A 11 -9.91 -2.67 7.06
N ASP A 12 -10.26 -1.65 7.83
CA ASP A 12 -11.65 -1.21 7.98
C ASP A 12 -12.20 -0.76 6.61
N PRO A 13 -13.30 -1.35 6.11
CA PRO A 13 -13.88 -0.97 4.81
C PRO A 13 -14.31 0.50 4.75
N ALA A 14 -14.56 1.15 5.89
CA ALA A 14 -14.77 2.61 5.92
C ALA A 14 -13.49 3.37 5.57
N THR A 15 -12.35 2.98 6.14
CA THR A 15 -11.04 3.58 5.85
C THR A 15 -10.64 3.39 4.38
N THR A 16 -10.82 2.20 3.82
CA THR A 16 -10.53 1.94 2.40
C THR A 16 -11.37 2.83 1.47
N ARG A 17 -12.66 3.04 1.79
CA ARG A 17 -13.53 3.95 1.03
C ARG A 17 -13.08 5.41 1.11
N VAL A 18 -12.69 5.87 2.30
CA VAL A 18 -12.17 7.24 2.49
C VAL A 18 -10.89 7.46 1.70
N LEU A 19 -9.94 6.52 1.76
CA LEU A 19 -8.68 6.61 1.01
C LEU A 19 -8.90 6.57 -0.50
N SER A 20 -9.82 5.72 -0.97
CA SER A 20 -10.20 5.66 -2.40
C SER A 20 -10.84 6.97 -2.88
N SER A 21 -11.74 7.55 -2.07
CA SER A 21 -12.34 8.85 -2.35
C SER A 21 -11.28 9.95 -2.38
N ALA A 22 -10.38 9.99 -1.40
CA ALA A 22 -9.31 10.97 -1.32
C ALA A 22 -8.37 10.90 -2.54
N ARG A 23 -8.07 9.69 -3.03
CA ARG A 23 -7.29 9.51 -4.26
C ARG A 23 -7.99 10.11 -5.47
N SER A 24 -9.28 9.81 -5.66
CA SER A 24 -10.06 10.36 -6.77
C SER A 24 -10.07 11.89 -6.74
N THR A 25 -10.38 12.46 -5.56
CA THR A 25 -10.41 13.91 -5.36
C THR A 25 -9.05 14.56 -5.61
N ALA A 26 -7.94 13.97 -5.14
CA ALA A 26 -6.61 14.52 -5.40
C ALA A 26 -6.30 14.57 -6.90
N ARG A 27 -6.67 13.51 -7.65
CA ARG A 27 -6.46 13.45 -9.09
C ARG A 27 -7.33 14.46 -9.85
N GLU A 28 -8.61 14.56 -9.50
CA GLU A 28 -9.54 15.53 -10.11
C GLU A 28 -9.06 16.97 -9.88
N LEU A 29 -8.66 17.31 -8.65
CA LEU A 29 -8.14 18.65 -8.33
C LEU A 29 -6.82 18.95 -9.06
N SER A 30 -5.96 17.95 -9.24
CA SER A 30 -4.72 18.10 -10.03
C SER A 30 -5.03 18.49 -11.47
N ASP A 31 -6.02 17.84 -12.09
CA ASP A 31 -6.43 18.12 -13.48
C ASP A 31 -7.15 19.48 -13.60
N GLU A 32 -7.98 19.82 -12.61
CA GLU A 32 -8.73 21.09 -12.59
C GLU A 32 -7.80 22.30 -12.45
N LEU A 33 -6.78 22.22 -11.58
CA LEU A 33 -5.81 23.31 -11.37
C LEU A 33 -5.10 23.71 -12.66
N LEU A 34 -4.75 22.74 -13.51
CA LEU A 34 -4.07 23.00 -14.77
C LEU A 34 -5.01 23.50 -15.88
N THR A 35 -6.32 23.36 -15.69
CA THR A 35 -7.32 23.73 -16.69
C THR A 35 -7.71 25.21 -16.61
N HIS A 36 -7.64 25.81 -15.42
CA HIS A 36 -8.21 27.13 -15.15
C HIS A 36 -7.19 28.11 -14.57
N LEU A 37 -6.18 28.45 -15.38
CA LEU A 37 -5.21 29.49 -15.02
C LEU A 37 -5.67 30.87 -15.51
N PRO A 38 -5.87 31.85 -14.60
CA PRO A 38 -6.20 33.21 -15.01
C PRO A 38 -4.98 33.91 -15.62
N ASP A 39 -5.24 34.78 -16.59
CA ASP A 39 -4.25 35.75 -17.08
C ASP A 39 -4.28 36.99 -16.18
N LEU A 40 -3.15 37.25 -15.52
CA LEU A 40 -2.97 38.37 -14.59
C LEU A 40 -2.50 39.65 -15.31
N GLY A 41 -2.01 39.54 -16.55
CA GLY A 41 -1.48 40.67 -17.33
C GLY A 41 -0.11 41.20 -16.89
N ASP A 42 0.40 40.81 -15.71
CA ASP A 42 1.74 41.14 -15.27
C ASP A 42 2.65 39.90 -15.27
N LEU A 43 3.73 39.96 -16.06
CA LEU A 43 4.58 38.80 -16.33
C LEU A 43 5.26 38.22 -15.07
N PRO A 44 5.74 39.01 -14.10
CA PRO A 44 6.34 38.45 -12.88
C PRO A 44 5.35 37.69 -12.00
N THR A 45 4.14 38.22 -11.79
CA THR A 45 3.12 37.53 -10.97
C THR A 45 2.54 36.35 -11.74
N GLN A 46 2.37 36.45 -13.06
CA GLN A 46 1.98 35.30 -13.89
C GLN A 46 2.95 34.14 -13.72
N ARG A 47 4.27 34.39 -13.83
CA ARG A 47 5.27 33.32 -13.64
C ARG A 47 5.26 32.72 -12.24
N ALA A 48 5.04 33.54 -11.21
CA ALA A 48 4.94 33.05 -9.85
C ALA A 48 3.69 32.19 -9.64
N LEU A 49 2.57 32.58 -10.25
CA LEU A 49 1.33 31.80 -10.23
C LEU A 49 1.50 30.48 -11.01
N ASP A 50 2.05 30.53 -12.23
CA ASP A 50 2.29 29.35 -13.07
C ASP A 50 3.13 28.31 -12.32
N ALA A 51 4.25 28.73 -11.72
CA ALA A 51 5.13 27.85 -10.96
C ALA A 51 4.44 27.27 -9.70
N TRP A 52 3.63 28.08 -9.02
CA TRP A 52 2.88 27.61 -7.85
C TRP A 52 1.81 26.58 -8.24
N VAL A 53 1.09 26.81 -9.35
CA VAL A 53 0.07 25.89 -9.86
C VAL A 53 0.69 24.57 -10.30
N GLU A 54 1.81 24.60 -11.02
CA GLU A 54 2.56 23.39 -11.38
C GLU A 54 2.97 22.59 -10.14
N GLN A 55 3.55 23.25 -9.14
CA GLN A 55 3.95 22.60 -7.89
C GLN A 55 2.76 22.01 -7.12
N ALA A 56 1.61 22.70 -7.12
CA ALA A 56 0.40 22.21 -6.48
C ALA A 56 -0.16 20.97 -7.20
N ALA A 57 -0.18 20.97 -8.53
CA ALA A 57 -0.61 19.82 -9.33
C ALA A 57 0.33 18.61 -9.11
N ASP A 58 1.64 18.81 -9.13
CA ASP A 58 2.62 17.76 -8.85
C ASP A 58 2.46 17.17 -7.44
N THR A 59 2.17 18.02 -6.44
CA THR A 59 1.94 17.57 -5.06
C THR A 59 0.66 16.73 -4.95
N LEU A 60 -0.42 17.13 -5.63
CA LEU A 60 -1.67 16.38 -5.65
C LEU A 60 -1.52 15.03 -6.38
N ARG A 61 -0.73 15.00 -7.44
CA ARG A 61 -0.38 13.77 -8.14
C ARG A 61 0.42 12.81 -7.24
N ALA A 62 1.47 13.30 -6.58
CA ALA A 62 2.25 12.51 -5.64
C ALA A 62 1.40 12.00 -4.46
N LEU A 63 0.44 12.80 -3.98
CA LEU A 63 -0.51 12.38 -2.96
C LEU A 63 -1.43 11.26 -3.47
N SER A 64 -1.96 11.37 -4.70
CA SER A 64 -2.76 10.33 -5.31
C SER A 64 -1.98 9.01 -5.44
N GLU A 65 -0.73 9.07 -5.87
CA GLU A 65 0.16 7.90 -5.97
C GLU A 65 0.41 7.27 -4.59
N THR A 66 0.71 8.08 -3.58
CA THR A 66 0.91 7.60 -2.18
C THR A 66 -0.35 6.93 -1.61
N LEU A 67 -1.53 7.49 -1.91
CA LEU A 67 -2.81 6.92 -1.49
C LEU A 67 -3.10 5.59 -2.21
N GLU A 68 -2.73 5.46 -3.47
CA GLU A 68 -2.82 4.21 -4.23
C GLU A 68 -1.93 3.11 -3.66
N GLU A 69 -0.66 3.42 -3.40
CA GLU A 69 0.27 2.51 -2.72
C GLU A 69 -0.31 2.04 -1.38
N ARG A 70 -0.85 2.97 -0.59
CA ARG A 70 -1.46 2.64 0.70
C ARG A 70 -2.69 1.74 0.56
N LEU A 71 -3.51 1.93 -0.47
CA LEU A 71 -4.67 1.08 -0.74
C LEU A 71 -4.25 -0.34 -1.13
N LEU A 72 -3.16 -0.49 -1.90
CA LEU A 72 -2.60 -1.78 -2.28
C LEU A 72 -2.03 -2.53 -1.05
N ASP A 73 -1.32 -1.83 -0.17
CA ASP A 73 -0.82 -2.40 1.09
C ASP A 73 -1.95 -2.94 1.98
N LEU A 74 -3.05 -2.19 2.08
CA LEU A 74 -4.22 -2.61 2.85
C LEU A 74 -4.93 -3.82 2.22
N GLY A 75 -4.95 -3.91 0.89
CA GLY A 75 -5.49 -5.04 0.14
C GLY A 75 -4.67 -6.33 0.32
N THR A 76 -3.34 -6.21 0.36
CA THR A 76 -2.43 -7.36 0.58
C THR A 76 -2.41 -7.84 2.02
N ALA A 77 -2.48 -6.93 3.01
CA ALA A 77 -2.56 -7.28 4.43
C ALA A 77 -3.85 -8.03 4.80
N SER A 78 -4.93 -7.82 4.04
CA SER A 78 -6.23 -8.45 4.29
C SER A 78 -6.35 -9.88 3.73
N ALA A 79 -5.33 -10.42 3.04
CA ALA A 79 -5.34 -11.79 2.53
C ALA A 79 -5.00 -12.79 3.65
N PRO A 80 -5.94 -13.61 4.15
CA PRO A 80 -5.64 -14.66 5.11
C PRO A 80 -5.11 -15.87 4.34
N GLY A 81 -3.82 -16.19 4.49
CA GLY A 81 -3.28 -17.49 4.11
C GLY A 81 -2.05 -17.46 3.22
N HIS A 82 -0.90 -17.18 3.81
CA HIS A 82 0.34 -17.89 3.47
C HIS A 82 1.18 -18.17 4.73
N ALA A 83 0.51 -18.71 5.75
CA ALA A 83 1.18 -19.53 6.74
C ALA A 83 1.24 -20.96 6.18
N THR A 84 2.08 -21.20 5.17
CA THR A 84 2.61 -22.55 4.98
C THR A 84 3.61 -22.76 6.10
N ALA A 85 3.09 -23.36 7.17
CA ALA A 85 3.85 -24.06 8.17
C ALA A 85 4.78 -25.07 7.48
N THR A 86 6.04 -24.70 7.27
CA THR A 86 7.12 -25.68 7.30
C THR A 86 7.57 -25.78 8.74
N SER A 87 6.87 -26.63 9.50
CA SER A 87 7.36 -27.10 10.78
C SER A 87 8.80 -27.63 10.62
N PRO A 88 9.69 -27.39 11.59
CA PRO A 88 11.03 -27.93 11.58
C PRO A 88 10.96 -29.45 11.79
N THR A 89 11.38 -30.23 10.80
CA THR A 89 11.75 -31.63 11.07
C THR A 89 13.06 -31.60 11.83
N THR A 90 12.92 -31.55 13.15
CA THR A 90 13.96 -31.91 14.11
C THR A 90 14.24 -33.40 13.94
N SER A 91 15.20 -33.74 13.08
CA SER A 91 15.79 -35.08 13.07
C SER A 91 16.62 -35.26 14.33
N ALA A 92 15.99 -35.76 15.38
CA ALA A 92 16.63 -36.31 16.57
C ALA A 92 15.95 -37.66 16.82
N THR A 93 16.60 -38.81 16.56
CA THR A 93 17.43 -39.58 17.54
C THR A 93 17.34 -41.07 17.08
N PRO A 94 18.20 -42.05 17.46
CA PRO A 94 19.50 -42.09 18.18
C PRO A 94 20.64 -42.84 17.44
N ALA A 95 21.88 -42.67 17.93
CA ALA A 95 22.97 -43.66 17.82
C ALA A 95 22.67 -44.89 18.71
N ASP A 96 22.95 -46.14 18.33
CA ASP A 96 24.21 -46.91 18.53
C ASP A 96 23.81 -48.43 18.59
N PRO A 97 24.70 -49.44 18.76
CA PRO A 97 25.75 -50.04 17.92
C PRO A 97 25.51 -51.54 17.57
N MET A 98 26.47 -52.19 16.87
CA MET A 98 26.84 -53.64 16.83
C MET A 98 26.88 -54.33 15.43
N THR A 99 28.11 -54.57 14.97
CA THR A 99 28.72 -55.88 14.65
C THR A 99 27.93 -56.96 13.89
N GLN A 100 28.29 -57.27 12.64
CA GLN A 100 28.49 -58.64 12.08
C GLN A 100 29.07 -58.58 10.65
N GLY A 101 30.26 -59.14 10.35
CA GLY A 101 30.45 -60.46 9.69
C GLY A 101 30.58 -60.31 8.16
N ASP A 102 31.76 -60.33 7.55
CA ASP A 102 32.50 -61.51 7.03
C ASP A 102 31.77 -62.31 5.91
N SER A 103 32.52 -62.73 4.88
CA SER A 103 32.14 -63.43 3.63
C SER A 103 31.85 -62.51 2.42
N ARG A 104 32.52 -62.55 1.26
CA ARG A 104 33.32 -63.56 0.55
C ARG A 104 34.31 -62.90 -0.40
#